data_AF-A0A4W5P081-F1
#
_entry.id   AF-A0A4W5P081-F1
#
_cell.length_a   1.000
_cell.length_b   1.000
_cell.length_c   1.000
_cell.angle_alpha   90.00
_cell.angle_beta   90.00
_cell.angle_gamma   90.00
#
_symmetry.space_group_name_H-M   'P 1'
#
loop_
_entity.id
_entity.type
_entity.pdbx_description
1 polymer ?
#
loop_
_entity_poly.entity_id
_entity_poly.type
_entity_poly.pdbx_seq_one_letter_code
_entity_poly.pdbx_strand_id
1 'polypeptide(L)'
;MANHLRFVARTVMVQEGNIDAAYKALNRVLSVDGIIETVKRKRYYEKPCRRRQRENYENCKRIYHSEMARKISFISRTHRQDPWVGS
;
A
#
# COMPACT_ATOMS: atom_id res chain seq x y z
N MET A 1 29.80 -11.12 -13.07
CA MET A 1 29.09 -10.11 -13.88
C MET A 1 27.61 -10.20 -13.57
N ALA A 2 26.86 -9.09 -13.61
CA ALA A 2 25.42 -9.14 -13.37
C ALA A 2 24.71 -9.72 -14.62
N ASN A 3 23.84 -10.72 -14.43
CA ASN A 3 23.14 -11.40 -15.54
C ASN A 3 22.03 -10.55 -16.19
N HIS A 4 21.81 -9.31 -15.72
CA HIS A 4 20.70 -8.44 -16.13
C HIS A 4 21.20 -7.06 -16.55
N LEU A 5 20.46 -6.41 -17.45
CA LEU A 5 20.73 -5.04 -17.90
C LEU A 5 20.68 -4.05 -16.73
N ARG A 6 21.66 -3.15 -16.66
CA ARG A 6 21.73 -2.09 -15.64
C ARG A 6 20.79 -0.94 -15.99
N PHE A 7 20.32 -0.22 -14.97
CA PHE A 7 19.47 0.98 -15.12
C PHE A 7 18.11 0.77 -15.79
N VAL A 8 17.65 -0.48 -15.92
CA VAL A 8 16.30 -0.81 -16.41
C VAL A 8 15.32 -0.95 -15.25
N ALA A 9 15.66 -1.78 -14.27
CA ALA A 9 14.77 -2.05 -13.14
C ALA A 9 14.81 -0.93 -12.08
N ARG A 10 13.64 -0.50 -11.60
CA ARG A 10 13.49 0.45 -10.45
C ARG A 10 14.31 1.74 -10.62
N THR A 11 14.43 2.21 -11.86
CA THR A 11 15.13 3.46 -12.20
C THR A 11 14.07 4.55 -12.45
N VAL A 12 14.32 5.76 -11.94
CA VAL A 12 13.42 6.91 -12.09
C VAL A 12 14.23 8.09 -12.61
N MET A 13 13.70 8.75 -13.65
CA MET A 13 14.30 9.97 -14.21
C MET A 13 13.86 11.18 -13.39
N VAL A 14 14.77 12.14 -13.23
CA VAL A 14 14.49 13.39 -12.51
C VAL A 14 14.02 14.44 -13.51
N GLN A 15 12.82 14.98 -13.31
CA GLN A 15 12.29 16.08 -14.11
C GLN A 15 12.72 17.42 -13.48
N GLU A 16 13.22 18.36 -14.30
CA GLU A 16 13.53 19.74 -13.91
C GLU A 16 14.46 19.87 -12.68
N GLY A 17 15.29 18.87 -12.44
CA GLY A 17 16.17 18.83 -11.26
C GLY A 17 15.45 18.61 -9.92
N ASN A 18 14.15 18.31 -9.92
CA ASN A 18 13.37 18.07 -8.70
C ASN A 18 13.60 16.65 -8.15
N ILE A 19 14.68 16.48 -7.39
CA ILE A 19 15.12 15.20 -6.82
C ILE A 19 14.10 14.69 -5.78
N ASP A 20 13.51 15.58 -4.98
CA ASP A 20 12.57 15.19 -3.93
C ASP A 20 11.31 14.54 -4.50
N ALA A 21 10.78 15.08 -5.60
CA ALA A 21 9.64 14.50 -6.29
C ALA A 21 9.98 13.12 -6.86
N ALA A 22 11.14 12.97 -7.50
CA ALA A 22 11.61 11.70 -8.04
C ALA A 22 11.81 10.64 -6.94
N TYR A 23 12.39 11.03 -5.80
CA TYR A 23 12.60 10.12 -4.68
C TYR A 23 11.27 9.68 -4.03
N LYS A 24 10.31 10.60 -3.88
CA LYS A 24 8.95 10.27 -3.42
C LYS A 24 8.25 9.31 -4.37
N ALA A 25 8.38 9.52 -5.68
CA ALA A 25 7.84 8.63 -6.69
C ALA A 25 8.47 7.23 -6.62
N LEU A 26 9.81 7.15 -6.54
CA LEU A 26 10.52 5.89 -6.37
C LEU A 26 10.06 5.15 -5.11
N ASN A 27 9.98 5.85 -3.98
CA ASN A 27 9.56 5.25 -2.71
C ASN A 27 8.11 4.73 -2.77
N ARG A 28 7.22 5.45 -3.48
CA ARG A 28 5.85 5.00 -3.72
C ARG A 28 5.81 3.70 -4.53
N VAL A 29 6.56 3.62 -5.65
CA VAL A 29 6.64 2.40 -6.46
C VAL A 29 7.12 1.21 -5.62
N LEU A 30 8.21 1.39 -4.87
CA LEU A 30 8.75 0.34 -3.99
C LEU A 30 7.80 -0.07 -2.86
N SER A 31 6.95 0.85 -2.40
CA SER A 31 5.94 0.59 -1.37
C SER A 31 4.76 -0.20 -1.93
N VAL A 32 4.26 0.17 -3.12
CA VAL A 32 3.15 -0.51 -3.81
C VAL A 32 3.56 -1.94 -4.19
N ASP A 33 4.79 -2.13 -4.66
CA ASP A 33 5.35 -3.46 -4.96
C ASP A 33 5.62 -4.30 -3.68
N GLY A 34 5.50 -3.70 -2.49
CA GLY A 34 5.76 -4.38 -1.21
C GLY A 34 7.23 -4.71 -0.96
N ILE A 35 8.16 -4.15 -1.74
CA ILE A 35 9.61 -4.41 -1.62
C ILE A 35 10.13 -3.94 -0.27
N ILE A 36 9.69 -2.76 0.19
CA ILE A 36 10.16 -2.18 1.46
C ILE A 36 9.81 -3.09 2.64
N GLU A 37 8.57 -3.56 2.72
CA GLU A 37 8.13 -4.47 3.78
C GLU A 37 8.82 -5.83 3.67
N THR A 38 9.05 -6.32 2.46
CA THR A 38 9.81 -7.55 2.24
C THR A 38 11.25 -7.44 2.74
N VAL A 39 11.93 -6.33 2.45
CA VAL A 39 13.31 -6.07 2.91
C VAL A 39 13.36 -5.98 4.43
N LYS A 40 12.43 -5.25 5.06
CA LYS A 40 12.33 -5.18 6.53
C LYS A 40 12.13 -6.56 7.16
N ARG A 41 11.24 -7.39 6.60
CA ARG A 41 10.97 -8.75 7.08
C ARG A 41 12.18 -9.67 6.92
N LYS A 42 12.93 -9.54 5.82
CA LYS A 42 14.14 -10.33 5.56
C LYS A 42 15.33 -9.96 6.44
N ARG A 43 15.28 -8.85 7.19
CA ARG A 43 16.35 -8.47 8.13
C ARG A 43 16.61 -9.53 9.20
N TYR A 44 15.57 -10.24 9.63
CA TYR A 44 15.66 -11.33 10.59
C TYR A 44 14.87 -12.54 10.10
N TYR A 45 15.26 -13.74 10.51
CA TYR A 45 14.52 -14.94 10.14
C TYR A 45 13.13 -14.97 10.78
N GLU A 46 12.09 -14.99 9.94
CA GLU A 46 10.70 -15.22 10.37
C GLU A 46 10.40 -16.73 10.35
N LYS A 47 10.11 -17.31 11.52
CA LYS A 47 9.73 -18.74 11.60
C LYS A 47 8.46 -19.02 10.77
N PRO A 48 8.32 -20.18 10.11
CA PRO A 48 7.18 -20.50 9.25
C PRO A 48 5.82 -20.40 9.96
N CYS A 49 5.73 -20.77 11.24
CA CYS A 49 4.51 -20.63 12.02
C CYS A 49 4.11 -19.15 12.24
N ARG A 50 5.08 -18.26 12.46
CA ARG A 50 4.85 -16.82 12.62
C ARG A 50 4.43 -16.18 11.32
N ARG A 51 5.09 -16.57 10.21
CA ARG A 51 4.71 -16.14 8.86
C ARG A 51 3.26 -16.48 8.54
N ARG A 52 2.83 -17.72 8.78
CA ARG A 52 1.44 -18.17 8.55
C ARG A 52 0.42 -17.39 9.39
N GLN A 53 0.73 -17.14 10.66
CA GLN A 53 -0.13 -16.34 11.55
C GLN A 53 -0.30 -14.90 11.01
N ARG A 54 0.81 -14.28 10.59
CA ARG A 54 0.81 -12.93 10.04
C ARG A 54 0.04 -12.83 8.72
N GLU A 55 0.28 -13.75 7.78
CA GLU A 55 -0.41 -13.77 6.48
C GLU A 55 -1.93 -13.91 6.67
N ASN A 56 -2.38 -14.78 7.59
CA ASN A 56 -3.79 -14.90 7.92
C ASN A 56 -4.37 -13.59 8.49
N TYR A 57 -3.68 -12.97 9.45
CA TYR A 57 -4.09 -11.70 10.03
C TYR A 57 -4.19 -10.58 8.98
N GLU A 58 -3.17 -10.43 8.13
CA GLU A 58 -3.14 -9.43 7.05
C GLU A 58 -4.31 -9.63 6.06
N ASN A 59 -4.61 -10.88 5.72
CA ASN A 59 -5.73 -11.22 4.84
C ASN A 59 -7.09 -10.87 5.46
N CYS A 60 -7.33 -11.28 6.70
CA CYS A 60 -8.58 -10.96 7.41
C CYS A 60 -8.75 -9.44 7.56
N LYS A 61 -7.67 -8.73 7.92
CA LYS A 61 -7.66 -7.27 8.03
C LYS A 61 -7.98 -6.60 6.69
N ARG A 62 -7.40 -7.09 5.58
CA ARG A 62 -7.67 -6.58 4.23
C ARG A 62 -9.15 -6.75 3.86
N ILE A 63 -9.73 -7.92 4.09
CA ILE A 63 -11.14 -8.20 3.83
C ILE A 63 -11.99 -7.20 4.61
N TYR A 64 -11.79 -7.12 5.93
CA TYR A 64 -12.55 -6.20 6.80
C TYR A 64 -12.47 -4.74 6.34
N HIS A 65 -11.26 -4.23 6.04
CA HIS A 65 -11.11 -2.85 5.59
C HIS A 65 -11.79 -2.60 4.24
N SER A 66 -11.72 -3.57 3.31
CA SER A 66 -12.39 -3.43 2.00
C SER A 66 -13.92 -3.41 2.12
N GLU A 67 -14.48 -4.25 2.99
CA GLU A 67 -15.93 -4.28 3.27
C GLU A 67 -16.37 -3.01 4.00
N MET A 68 -15.60 -2.57 4.98
CA MET A 68 -15.89 -1.33 5.72
C MET A 68 -15.85 -0.10 4.81
N ALA A 69 -14.84 0.01 3.95
CA ALA A 69 -14.75 1.09 2.96
C ALA A 69 -15.94 1.08 2.01
N ARG A 70 -16.39 -0.11 1.57
CA ARG A 70 -17.60 -0.25 0.74
C ARG A 70 -18.84 0.25 1.48
N LYS A 71 -19.04 -0.17 2.73
CA LYS A 71 -20.17 0.28 3.56
C LYS A 71 -20.15 1.80 3.78
N ILE A 72 -18.99 2.37 4.08
CA ILE A 72 -18.83 3.82 4.25
C ILE A 72 -19.22 4.55 2.95
N SER A 73 -18.71 4.13 1.80
CA SER A 73 -19.05 4.75 0.51
C SER A 73 -20.53 4.64 0.13
N PHE A 74 -21.21 3.60 0.62
CA PHE A 74 -22.64 3.43 0.44
C PHE A 74 -23.44 4.40 1.33
N ILE A 75 -23.13 4.43 2.62
CA ILE A 75 -23.82 5.28 3.61
C ILE A 75 -23.49 6.76 3.40
N SER A 76 -22.30 7.10 2.92
CA SER A 76 -21.92 8.50 2.70
C SER A 76 -22.85 9.22 1.71
N ARG A 77 -23.55 8.48 0.84
CA ARG A 77 -24.57 9.05 -0.05
C ARG A 77 -25.78 9.61 0.69
N THR A 78 -26.10 9.07 1.87
CA THR A 78 -27.21 9.53 2.71
C THR A 78 -26.77 10.56 3.74
N HIS A 79 -25.48 10.95 3.77
CA HIS A 79 -24.97 12.03 4.61
C HIS A 79 -25.33 13.39 4.00
N ARG A 80 -26.62 13.70 4.05
CA ARG A 80 -27.23 14.98 3.62
C ARG A 80 -27.97 15.59 4.80
N GLN A 81 -28.29 16.89 4.70
CA GLN A 81 -29.19 17.52 5.66
C GLN A 81 -30.54 16.79 5.69
N ASP A 82 -31.15 16.70 6.86
CA ASP A 82 -32.44 16.04 7.02
C ASP A 82 -33.47 16.73 6.11
N PRO A 83 -34.10 16.01 5.16
CA PRO A 83 -35.13 16.59 4.31
C PRO A 83 -36.41 16.96 5.08
N TRP A 84 -36.60 16.46 6.31
CA TRP A 84 -37.86 16.60 7.06
C TRP A 84 -37.71 17.42 8.34
N VAL A 85 -37.08 18.59 8.24
CA VAL A 85 -36.90 19.50 9.39
C VAL A 85 -38.26 20.00 9.89
N GLY A 86 -38.64 19.61 11.11
CA GLY A 86 -39.85 20.11 11.79
C GLY A 86 -41.09 19.23 11.65
N SER A 87 -40.95 17.98 11.18
CA SER A 87 -41.97 16.92 11.33
C SER A 87 -41.74 16.09 12.57
#